data_AF-A0A399YBX1-F1
#
_entry.id   AF-A0A399YBX1-F1
#
_cell.length_a   1.000
_cell.length_b   1.000
_cell.length_c   1.000
_cell.angle_alpha   90.00
_cell.angle_beta   90.00
_cell.angle_gamma   90.00
#
_symmetry.space_group_name_H-M   'P 1'
#
loop_
_entity.id
_entity.type
_entity.pdbx_description
1 polymer ?
#
loop_
_entity_poly.entity_id
_entity_poly.type
_entity_poly.pdbx_seq_one_letter_code
_entity_poly.pdbx_strand_id
1 'polypeptide(L)' 'VKQDGSGRNSAFIRQMHAMSIRPASFSKYCIGVAMLYGQVKHNRFRPTLRQVDKILREDNHVN' A
#
# COMPACT_ATOMS: atom_id res chain seq x y z
N VAL A 1 10.72 10.34 13.23
CA VAL A 1 11.49 11.38 12.51
C VAL A 1 10.87 11.55 11.12
N LYS A 2 10.39 12.73 10.75
CA LYS A 2 9.97 13.00 9.36
C LYS A 2 11.24 13.02 8.51
N GLN A 3 11.27 12.24 7.43
CA GLN A 3 12.37 12.31 6.46
C GLN A 3 12.03 13.45 5.51
N ASP A 4 12.90 14.46 5.41
CA ASP A 4 12.79 15.47 4.36
C ASP A 4 12.89 14.77 3.01
N GLY A 5 11.89 15.01 2.15
CA GLY A 5 11.72 14.47 0.79
C GLY A 5 12.64 13.31 0.48
N SER A 6 12.33 12.12 1.02
CA SER A 6 13.17 10.93 0.94
C SER A 6 13.73 10.76 -0.47
N GLY A 7 15.06 10.82 -0.57
CA GLY A 7 15.78 10.89 -1.83
C GLY A 7 15.23 9.86 -2.82
N ARG A 8 14.53 10.35 -3.85
CA ARG A 8 13.88 9.54 -4.90
C ARG A 8 14.86 8.62 -5.65
N ASN A 9 16.15 8.72 -5.36
CA ASN A 9 17.25 7.99 -5.98
C ASN A 9 18.09 7.16 -4.97
N SER A 10 17.54 6.82 -3.81
CA SER A 10 18.25 5.92 -2.89
C SER A 10 18.47 4.54 -3.53
N ALA A 11 19.54 3.84 -3.14
CA ALA A 11 19.83 2.49 -3.64
C ALA A 11 18.64 1.54 -3.43
N PHE A 12 17.92 1.68 -2.31
CA PHE A 12 16.70 0.93 -2.02
C PHE A 12 15.61 1.21 -3.06
N ILE A 13 15.28 2.49 -3.33
CA ILE A 13 14.22 2.83 -4.30
C ILE A 13 14.59 2.38 -5.71
N ARG A 14 15.87 2.48 -6.10
CA ARG A 14 16.35 1.95 -7.38
C ARG A 14 16.11 0.46 -7.52
N GLN A 15 16.40 -0.32 -6.48
CA GLN A 15 16.18 -1.77 -6.50
C GLN A 15 14.68 -2.11 -6.57
N MET A 16 13.85 -1.40 -5.81
CA MET A 16 12.39 -1.58 -5.84
C MET A 16 11.83 -1.33 -7.26
N HIS A 17 12.30 -0.28 -7.94
CA HIS A 17 11.92 0.00 -9.33
C HIS A 17 12.41 -1.08 -10.30
N ALA A 18 13.64 -1.58 -10.15
CA ALA A 18 14.17 -2.66 -10.98
C ALA A 18 13.32 -3.94 -10.86
N MET A 19 12.74 -4.18 -9.68
CA MET A 19 11.80 -5.29 -9.42
C MET A 19 10.35 -4.96 -9.82
N SER A 20 10.09 -3.81 -10.47
CA SER A 20 8.74 -3.31 -10.78
C SER A 20 7.83 -3.11 -9.56
N ILE A 21 8.40 -3.00 -8.35
CA ILE A 21 7.65 -2.73 -7.13
C ILE A 21 7.40 -1.22 -7.03
N ARG A 22 6.14 -0.82 -7.18
CA ARG A 22 5.72 0.59 -7.14
C ARG A 22 5.55 1.07 -5.71
N PRO A 23 5.94 2.33 -5.39
CA PRO A 23 5.67 2.91 -4.08
C PRO A 23 4.16 3.04 -3.85
N ALA A 24 3.73 2.71 -2.63
CA ALA A 24 2.36 2.91 -2.16
C ALA A 24 2.37 3.56 -0.79
N SER A 25 1.49 4.54 -0.57
CA SER A 25 1.37 5.22 0.72
C SER A 25 -0.10 5.29 1.15
N PHE A 26 -0.35 4.89 2.39
CA PHE A 26 -1.64 5.02 3.04
C PHE A 26 -1.48 4.96 4.56
N SER A 27 -2.47 5.49 5.29
CA SER A 27 -2.53 5.37 6.74
C SER A 27 -2.90 3.94 7.13
N LYS A 28 -2.02 3.26 7.87
CA LYS A 28 -2.28 1.90 8.40
C LYS A 28 -3.58 1.86 9.21
N TYR A 29 -3.81 2.89 10.03
CA TYR A 29 -5.02 3.00 10.86
C TYR A 29 -6.29 3.17 10.00
N CYS A 30 -6.30 4.13 9.06
CA CYS A 30 -7.52 4.37 8.27
C CYS A 30 -7.90 3.18 7.40
N ILE A 31 -6.90 2.51 6.80
CA ILE A 31 -7.16 1.32 5.98
C ILE A 31 -7.58 0.15 6.87
N GLY A 32 -6.95 -0.06 8.03
CA GLY A 32 -7.38 -1.09 8.97
C GLY A 32 -8.81 -0.91 9.46
N VAL A 33 -9.19 0.31 9.84
CA VAL A 33 -10.58 0.63 10.21
C VAL A 33 -11.54 0.36 9.05
N ALA A 34 -11.17 0.77 7.82
CA ALA A 34 -11.99 0.52 6.65
C ALA A 34 -12.09 -0.98 6.30
N MET A 35 -11.08 -1.79 6.60
CA MET A 35 -11.13 -3.24 6.38
C MET A 35 -11.98 -3.97 7.43
N LEU A 36 -11.95 -3.52 8.70
CA LEU A 36 -12.62 -4.20 9.81
C LEU A 36 -14.07 -3.76 10.01
N TYR A 37 -14.41 -2.51 9.71
CA TYR A 37 -15.73 -1.93 10.02
C TYR A 37 -16.46 -1.48 8.75
N GLY A 38 -17.39 -2.33 8.27
CA GLY A 38 -18.18 -2.09 7.06
C GLY A 38 -19.09 -0.86 7.07
N GLN A 39 -19.34 -0.28 8.25
CA GLN A 39 -20.16 0.92 8.44
C GLN A 39 -19.42 2.25 8.21
N VAL A 40 -18.08 2.22 8.10
CA VAL A 40 -17.28 3.44 7.85
C VAL A 40 -17.28 3.76 6.36
N LYS A 41 -17.29 5.03 5.95
CA LYS A 41 -17.33 5.40 4.52
C LYS A 41 -16.05 4.98 3.76
N HIS A 42 -16.15 3.99 2.87
CA HIS A 42 -15.00 3.48 2.10
C HIS A 42 -14.65 4.25 0.83
N ASN A 43 -15.52 5.13 0.31
CA ASN A 43 -15.38 5.66 -1.05
C ASN A 43 -14.00 6.27 -1.36
N ARG A 44 -13.41 6.98 -0.39
CA ARG A 44 -12.07 7.56 -0.50
C ARG A 44 -10.95 6.51 -0.51
N PHE A 45 -11.16 5.39 0.18
CA PHE A 45 -10.19 4.32 0.35
C PHE A 45 -10.32 3.21 -0.69
N ARG A 46 -11.38 3.20 -1.51
CA ARG A 46 -11.64 2.17 -2.55
C ARG A 46 -10.42 1.86 -3.43
N PRO A 47 -9.63 2.83 -3.93
CA PRO A 47 -8.45 2.51 -4.73
C PRO A 47 -7.41 1.71 -3.95
N THR A 48 -7.09 2.14 -2.72
CA THR A 48 -6.13 1.45 -1.85
C THR A 48 -6.63 0.09 -1.39
N LEU A 49 -7.91 -0.03 -1.03
CA LEU A 49 -8.51 -1.30 -0.62
C LEU A 49 -8.47 -2.33 -1.75
N ARG A 50 -8.72 -1.92 -3.01
CA ARG A 50 -8.57 -2.82 -4.17
C ARG A 50 -7.12 -3.26 -4.39
N GLN A 51 -6.15 -2.36 -4.19
CA GLN A 51 -4.74 -2.71 -4.29
C GLN A 51 -4.34 -3.73 -3.21
N VAL A 52 -4.77 -3.53 -1.97
CA VAL A 52 -4.53 -4.47 -0.86
C VAL A 52 -5.18 -5.82 -1.12
N ASP A 53 -6.45 -5.84 -1.57
CA ASP A 53 -7.16 -7.07 -1.93
C ASP A 53 -6.45 -7.84 -3.05
N LYS A 54 -5.93 -7.13 -4.07
CA LYS A 54 -5.12 -7.74 -5.13
C LYS A 54 -3.86 -8.42 -4.57
N ILE A 55 -3.10 -7.72 -3.71
CA ILE A 55 -1.88 -8.26 -3.10
C ILE A 55 -2.18 -9.50 -2.26
N LEU A 56 -3.23 -9.43 -1.42
CA LEU A 56 -3.64 -10.57 -0.59
C LEU A 56 -4.05 -11.78 -1.44
N ARG A 57 -4.77 -11.56 -2.56
CA ARG A 57 -5.17 -12.66 -3.45
C ARG A 57 -4.00 -13.28 -4.21
N GLU A 58 -3.03 -12.47 -4.63
CA GLU A 58 -1.81 -12.96 -5.28
C GLU A 58 -0.98 -13.82 -4.32
N ASP A 59 -0.92 -13.46 -3.04
CA ASP A 59 -0.25 -14.23 -1.99
C ASP A 59 -0.90 -15.62 -1.76
N ASN A 60 -2.23 -15.69 -1.82
CA ASN A 60 -2.97 -16.95 -1.67
C ASN A 60 -2.80 -17.93 -2.84
N HIS A 61 -2.30 -17.49 -4.01
CA HIS A 61 -2.09 -18.35 -5.19
C HIS A 61 -0.70 -19.01 -5.22
N VAL A 62 0.18 -18.66 -4.28
CA VAL A 62 1.56 -19.16 -4.17
C VAL A 62 1.69 -20.23 -3.06
N ASN A 63 0.61 -20.52 -2.32
CA ASN A 63 0.53 -21.63 -1.37
C ASN A 63 -0.19 -22.84 -1.96
#